data_AF-A0A9X5IA21-F1
#
_entry.id   AF-A0A9X5IA21-F1
#
_cell.length_a   1.000
_cell.length_b   1.000
_cell.length_c   1.000
_cell.angle_alpha   90.00
_cell.angle_beta   90.00
_cell.angle_gamma   90.00
#
_symmetry.space_group_name_H-M   'P 1'
#
loop_
_entity.id
_entity.type
_entity.pdbx_description
1 polymer ?
#
loop_
_entity_poly.entity_id
_entity_poly.type
_entity_poly.pdbx_seq_one_letter_code
_entity_poly.pdbx_strand_id
1 'polypeptide(L)'
;MRLSGFSRFAGPLIALAYAAAWVMLWPTEQPYWVLPFGLRFGALLLTRSRNWLWILGAEIVASAFCEWRSGLPIGGAGFLLGDAPEPLMVAACLWLLRRAHLHASLSTPEDVARLLLSAMVTATVATAGNAAMMASMHPAAPVEMLGTTFGSDLLGNYLGVLLMVPAMVLVFRERPTQASMAELLLDGLLVMLPSLAILITLAEYSPQPQFARVLSLAPVLFFAFRHGWRGAGLAMLITSVGLNVTEDMIGRGAPTAAAHLFLAVAGTGTLMLGAATDALRRSSERVAQQNTHLAAANQRLDQLARQLRDAARGNLQAEESLRRHMAAELHDELGQNLTAIQTHLKLAQNRLGSAGLEDIGMSINGILGHMRKALHRMLDSLRPSVLDEFGLLRALDEGPIRDMLTAAGITYVTDLRGEPRLLDEDTLTAIYRVVQESATNVVRHSGASRMTLRLRIGVRDSGPVAILDIRDNGTGLSAQPRPARTDGGGRGLQGMSDRITALGGLFRIRPEPVGLHLRVLLRSTSAGSGIGNFPIPGQ
;
A
#
# COMPACT_ATOMS: atom_id res chain seq x y z
N MET A 1 -3.98 0.56 33.70
CA MET A 1 -3.70 1.31 34.95
C MET A 1 -2.22 1.62 34.99
N ARG A 2 -1.82 2.87 34.72
CA ARG A 2 -0.42 3.31 34.61
C ARG A 2 0.16 3.50 36.02
N LEU A 3 1.18 2.71 36.38
CA LEU A 3 1.89 2.79 37.66
C LEU A 3 2.82 4.03 37.69
N SER A 4 2.26 5.22 37.99
CA SER A 4 3.04 6.46 38.15
C SER A 4 3.42 6.78 39.61
N GLY A 5 2.97 6.00 40.60
CA GLY A 5 3.23 6.24 42.03
C GLY A 5 4.49 5.59 42.63
N PHE A 6 5.16 4.67 41.92
CA PHE A 6 6.24 3.83 42.47
C PHE A 6 7.68 4.33 42.19
N SER A 7 7.86 5.56 41.70
CA SER A 7 9.16 5.99 41.14
C SER A 7 10.29 6.17 42.15
N ARG A 8 10.00 6.37 43.44
CA ARG A 8 11.03 6.52 44.50
C ARG A 8 11.47 5.19 45.14
N PHE A 9 10.62 4.17 45.17
CA PHE A 9 10.92 2.85 45.76
C PHE A 9 11.33 1.78 44.73
N ALA A 10 11.36 2.13 43.44
CA ALA A 10 11.74 1.18 42.39
C ALA A 10 13.20 0.69 42.54
N GLY A 11 14.14 1.55 42.98
CA GLY A 11 15.55 1.18 43.12
C GLY A 11 15.79 0.02 44.09
N PRO A 12 15.41 0.16 45.38
CA PRO A 12 15.58 -0.90 46.38
C PRO A 12 14.83 -2.20 46.06
N LEU A 13 13.63 -2.13 45.48
CA LEU A 13 12.88 -3.32 45.08
C LEU A 13 13.56 -4.06 43.92
N ILE A 14 14.11 -3.33 42.94
CA ILE A 14 14.93 -3.93 41.87
C ILE A 14 16.19 -4.56 42.44
N ALA A 15 16.83 -3.89 43.41
CA ALA A 15 18.03 -4.39 44.09
C ALA A 15 17.77 -5.73 44.81
N LEU A 16 16.67 -5.82 45.57
CA LEU A 16 16.27 -7.05 46.26
C LEU A 16 15.96 -8.20 45.29
N ALA A 17 15.19 -7.91 44.24
CA ALA A 17 14.88 -8.92 43.22
C ALA A 17 16.15 -9.39 42.48
N TYR A 18 17.07 -8.47 42.18
CA TYR A 18 18.36 -8.78 41.57
C TYR A 18 19.24 -9.64 42.49
N ALA A 19 19.38 -9.26 43.77
CA ALA A 19 20.14 -10.04 44.75
C ALA A 19 19.60 -11.46 44.91
N ALA A 20 18.28 -11.62 44.97
CA ALA A 20 17.65 -12.94 45.04
C ALA A 20 17.95 -13.79 43.79
N ALA A 21 17.87 -13.19 42.59
CA ALA A 21 18.21 -13.87 41.35
C ALA A 21 19.70 -14.22 41.27
N TRP A 22 20.58 -13.34 41.78
CA TRP A 22 22.02 -13.57 41.86
C TRP A 22 22.33 -14.79 42.74
N VAL A 23 21.82 -14.82 43.97
CA VAL A 23 22.02 -15.94 44.91
C VAL A 23 21.49 -17.26 44.33
N MET A 24 20.35 -17.21 43.61
CA MET A 24 19.79 -18.39 42.96
C MET A 24 20.65 -18.91 41.80
N LEU A 25 21.30 -18.03 41.05
CA LEU A 25 22.15 -18.39 39.91
C LEU A 25 23.62 -18.63 40.28
N TRP A 26 24.07 -18.24 41.47
CA TRP A 26 25.44 -18.46 41.95
C TRP A 26 25.97 -19.90 41.79
N PRO A 27 25.19 -20.98 41.99
CA PRO A 27 25.67 -22.35 41.75
C PRO A 27 26.11 -22.61 40.31
N THR A 28 25.67 -21.77 39.37
CA THR A 28 26.05 -21.79 37.96
C THR A 28 27.24 -20.89 37.66
N GLU A 29 28.09 -20.56 38.64
CA GLU A 29 29.43 -20.02 38.39
C GLU A 29 30.42 -21.18 38.24
N GLN A 30 30.31 -21.88 37.10
CA GLN A 30 31.19 -23.00 36.75
C GLN A 30 32.06 -22.60 35.54
N PRO A 31 33.22 -23.24 35.34
CA PRO A 31 33.99 -23.03 34.11
C PRO A 31 33.10 -23.23 32.88
N TYR A 32 33.13 -22.26 31.95
CA TYR A 32 32.35 -22.25 30.70
C TYR A 32 30.83 -22.04 30.80
N TRP A 33 30.24 -21.98 32.00
CA TRP A 33 28.81 -21.71 32.21
C TRP A 33 28.68 -20.70 33.33
N VAL A 34 28.46 -19.42 33.01
CA VAL A 34 28.42 -18.30 33.99
C VAL A 34 27.13 -17.48 33.77
N LEU A 35 25.98 -18.00 34.23
CA LEU A 35 24.70 -17.29 34.09
C LEU A 35 24.62 -15.96 34.87
N PRO A 36 25.27 -15.81 36.05
CA PRO A 36 25.26 -14.53 36.78
C PRO A 36 25.82 -13.37 35.94
N PHE A 37 26.84 -13.60 35.11
CA PHE A 37 27.35 -12.60 34.18
C PHE A 37 26.27 -12.11 33.20
N GLY A 38 25.49 -13.05 32.66
CA GLY A 38 24.34 -12.74 31.79
C GLY A 38 23.25 -11.95 32.50
N LEU A 39 22.94 -12.32 33.75
CA LEU A 39 22.01 -11.58 34.61
C LEU A 39 22.48 -10.14 34.83
N ARG A 40 23.76 -9.93 35.14
CA ARG A 40 24.38 -8.62 35.32
C ARG A 40 24.28 -7.78 34.05
N PHE A 41 24.75 -8.31 32.93
CA PHE A 41 24.70 -7.62 31.64
C PHE A 41 23.26 -7.24 31.28
N GLY A 42 22.33 -8.18 31.39
CA GLY A 42 20.91 -7.95 31.09
C GLY A 42 20.24 -6.95 32.03
N ALA A 43 20.52 -7.02 33.33
CA ALA A 43 19.97 -6.09 34.32
C ALA A 43 20.45 -4.66 34.07
N LEU A 44 21.76 -4.47 33.83
CA LEU A 44 22.32 -3.17 33.50
C LEU A 44 21.79 -2.65 32.15
N LEU A 45 21.61 -3.53 31.16
CA LEU A 45 21.07 -3.20 29.83
C LEU A 45 19.58 -2.84 29.85
N LEU A 46 18.77 -3.45 30.72
CA LEU A 46 17.32 -3.20 30.79
C LEU A 46 16.94 -2.06 31.72
N THR A 47 17.74 -1.79 32.75
CA THR A 47 17.46 -0.75 33.74
C THR A 47 18.05 0.61 33.37
N ARG A 48 17.41 1.68 33.86
CA ARG A 48 17.93 3.05 33.68
C ARG A 48 19.23 3.23 34.45
N SER A 49 20.16 4.02 33.92
CA SER A 49 21.48 4.30 34.52
C SER A 49 21.42 4.79 35.97
N ARG A 50 20.36 5.52 36.36
CA ARG A 50 20.14 5.96 37.75
C ARG A 50 20.04 4.80 38.75
N ASN A 51 19.61 3.62 38.32
CA ASN A 51 19.44 2.45 39.19
C ASN A 51 20.67 1.53 39.23
N TRP A 52 21.72 1.82 38.46
CA TRP A 52 22.89 0.95 38.37
C TRP A 52 23.62 0.80 39.70
N LEU A 53 23.72 1.87 40.49
CA LEU A 53 24.34 1.80 41.83
C LEU A 53 23.61 0.83 42.76
N TRP A 54 22.29 0.72 42.64
CA TRP A 54 21.49 -0.23 43.42
C TRP A 54 21.74 -1.68 43.00
N ILE A 55 21.92 -1.93 41.70
CA ILE A 55 22.19 -3.27 41.15
C ILE A 55 23.60 -3.70 41.55
N LEU A 56 24.60 -2.84 41.35
CA LEU A 56 25.99 -3.12 41.69
C LEU A 56 26.17 -3.33 43.21
N GLY A 57 25.52 -2.49 44.03
CA GLY A 57 25.54 -2.66 45.48
C GLY A 57 24.86 -3.96 45.93
N ALA A 58 23.73 -4.32 45.32
CA ALA A 58 23.04 -5.58 45.58
C ALA A 58 23.90 -6.79 45.21
N GLU A 59 24.65 -6.71 44.11
CA GLU A 59 25.56 -7.76 43.67
C GLU A 59 26.67 -8.00 44.68
N ILE A 60 27.38 -6.94 45.10
CA ILE A 60 28.47 -7.05 46.07
C ILE A 60 27.98 -7.68 47.37
N VAL A 61 26.80 -7.28 47.85
CA VAL A 61 26.20 -7.86 49.06
C VAL A 61 25.82 -9.33 48.85
N ALA A 62 25.26 -9.67 47.68
CA ALA A 62 24.87 -11.04 47.36
C ALA A 62 26.08 -11.97 47.20
N SER A 63 27.14 -11.53 46.51
CA SER A 63 28.40 -12.28 46.38
C SER A 63 29.06 -12.50 47.74
N ALA A 64 29.16 -11.46 48.58
CA ALA A 64 29.69 -11.60 49.94
C ALA A 64 28.90 -12.62 50.78
N PHE A 65 27.57 -12.65 50.62
CA PHE A 65 26.72 -13.64 51.28
C PHE A 65 26.94 -15.08 50.76
N CYS A 66 27.13 -15.25 49.45
CA CYS A 66 27.43 -16.55 48.84
C CYS A 66 28.80 -17.10 49.27
N GLU A 67 29.82 -16.25 49.30
CA GLU A 67 31.17 -16.62 49.76
C GLU A 67 31.16 -17.02 51.24
N TRP A 68 30.47 -16.24 52.08
CA TRP A 68 30.27 -16.56 53.49
C TRP A 68 29.69 -17.95 53.70
N ARG A 69 28.61 -18.23 52.96
CA ARG A 69 27.90 -19.50 53.03
C ARG A 69 28.79 -20.66 52.57
N SER A 70 29.69 -20.40 51.64
CA SER A 70 30.66 -21.37 51.10
C SER A 70 31.87 -21.59 52.02
N GLY A 71 31.94 -20.87 53.16
CA GLY A 71 33.04 -20.98 54.12
C GLY A 71 34.33 -20.25 53.69
N LEU A 72 34.25 -19.41 52.64
CA LEU A 72 35.34 -18.54 52.25
C LEU A 72 35.40 -17.34 53.22
N PRO A 73 36.60 -16.87 53.61
CA PRO A 73 36.74 -15.77 54.57
C PRO A 73 36.21 -14.46 53.98
N ILE A 74 35.05 -13.99 54.43
CA ILE A 74 34.55 -12.65 54.09
C ILE A 74 35.44 -11.59 54.76
N GLY A 75 35.86 -10.57 54.02
CA GLY A 75 36.25 -9.29 54.63
C GLY A 75 37.72 -8.89 54.52
N GLY A 76 38.48 -9.45 53.58
CA GLY A 76 39.82 -8.95 53.23
C GLY A 76 39.81 -7.97 52.05
N ALA A 77 40.90 -7.20 51.90
CA ALA A 77 41.19 -6.46 50.66
C ALA A 77 41.11 -7.36 49.41
N GLY A 78 41.31 -8.68 49.56
CA GLY A 78 41.15 -9.68 48.50
C GLY A 78 39.74 -9.75 47.90
N PHE A 79 38.67 -9.62 48.68
CA PHE A 79 37.29 -9.61 48.14
C PHE A 79 37.03 -8.35 47.31
N LEU A 80 37.42 -7.18 47.84
CA LEU A 80 37.26 -5.91 47.12
C LEU A 80 38.17 -5.79 45.89
N LEU A 81 39.34 -6.43 45.91
CA LEU A 81 40.27 -6.44 44.78
C LEU A 81 39.96 -7.55 43.76
N GLY A 82 39.26 -8.62 44.17
CA GLY A 82 38.87 -9.74 43.32
C GLY A 82 37.52 -9.52 42.64
N ASP A 83 36.46 -9.27 43.42
CA ASP A 83 35.07 -9.35 42.92
C ASP A 83 34.47 -7.99 42.52
N ALA A 84 34.96 -6.89 43.08
CA ALA A 84 34.41 -5.55 42.81
C ALA A 84 34.80 -4.94 41.44
N PRO A 85 35.97 -5.25 40.83
CA PRO A 85 36.35 -4.64 39.54
C PRO A 85 35.46 -5.05 38.37
N GLU A 86 35.10 -6.33 38.28
CA GLU A 86 34.38 -6.87 37.12
C GLU A 86 33.00 -6.22 36.90
N PRO A 87 32.13 -6.05 37.92
CA PRO A 87 30.83 -5.42 37.75
C PRO A 87 30.95 -3.94 37.31
N LEU A 88 31.98 -3.25 37.78
CA LEU A 88 32.28 -1.86 37.40
C LEU A 88 32.75 -1.79 35.95
N MET A 89 33.60 -2.72 35.51
CA MET A 89 34.06 -2.80 34.12
C MET A 89 32.89 -3.08 33.16
N VAL A 90 32.01 -4.02 33.50
CA VAL A 90 30.79 -4.31 32.73
C VAL A 90 29.89 -3.07 32.65
N ALA A 91 29.68 -2.36 33.76
CA ALA A 91 28.89 -1.13 33.79
C ALA A 91 29.51 -0.02 32.92
N ALA A 92 30.83 0.20 33.00
CA ALA A 92 31.55 1.18 32.19
C ALA A 92 31.46 0.85 30.69
N CYS A 93 31.66 -0.42 30.33
CA CYS A 93 31.54 -0.88 28.96
C CYS A 93 30.12 -0.67 28.41
N LEU A 94 29.09 -1.10 29.15
CA LEU A 94 27.69 -0.88 28.77
C LEU A 94 27.30 0.59 28.68
N TRP A 95 27.91 1.46 29.51
CA TRP A 95 27.68 2.91 29.43
C TRP A 95 28.19 3.49 28.11
N LEU A 96 29.39 3.09 27.68
CA LEU A 96 29.95 3.48 26.38
C LEU A 96 29.11 2.93 25.23
N LEU A 97 28.75 1.65 25.28
CA LEU A 97 27.98 0.99 24.23
C LEU A 97 26.57 1.56 24.10
N ARG A 98 25.93 1.98 25.20
CA ARG A 98 24.66 2.71 25.16
C ARG A 98 24.76 4.06 24.45
N ARG A 99 25.90 4.75 24.55
CA ARG A 99 26.17 5.98 23.76
C ARG A 99 26.35 5.67 22.28
N ALA A 100 26.86 4.48 21.96
CA ALA A 100 26.97 3.96 20.60
C ALA A 100 25.68 3.27 20.10
N HIS A 101 24.51 3.67 20.59
CA HIS A 101 23.19 3.17 20.17
C HIS A 101 22.92 1.67 20.46
N LEU A 102 23.50 1.10 21.51
CA LEU A 102 23.08 -0.21 22.00
C LEU A 102 21.68 -0.14 22.64
N HIS A 103 20.74 -0.93 22.11
CA HIS A 103 19.38 -1.04 22.61
C HIS A 103 19.06 -2.47 23.06
N ALA A 104 18.19 -2.59 24.07
CA ALA A 104 17.64 -3.87 24.51
C ALA A 104 16.50 -4.32 23.57
N SER A 105 16.81 -4.55 22.30
CA SER A 105 15.88 -5.00 21.25
C SER A 105 16.42 -6.27 20.61
N LEU A 106 15.56 -7.26 20.43
CA LEU A 106 15.85 -8.51 19.71
C LEU A 106 14.99 -8.64 18.45
N SER A 107 14.34 -7.54 18.09
CA SER A 107 13.30 -7.53 17.07
C SER A 107 13.87 -7.44 15.65
N THR A 108 15.11 -7.00 15.48
CA THR A 108 15.73 -6.93 14.15
C THR A 108 17.08 -7.65 14.16
N PRO A 109 17.51 -8.24 13.03
CA PRO A 109 18.84 -8.84 12.93
C PRO A 109 19.96 -7.86 13.25
N GLU A 110 19.80 -6.58 12.90
CA GLU A 110 20.78 -5.53 13.22
C GLU A 110 20.89 -5.27 14.72
N ASP A 111 19.75 -5.19 15.43
CA ASP A 111 19.76 -4.99 16.88
C ASP A 111 20.37 -6.20 17.58
N VAL A 112 20.04 -7.40 17.12
CA VAL A 112 20.67 -8.63 17.58
C VAL A 112 22.17 -8.63 17.32
N ALA A 113 22.62 -8.17 16.15
CA ALA A 113 24.05 -8.10 15.81
C ALA A 113 24.79 -7.19 16.78
N ARG A 114 24.25 -5.98 17.00
CA ARG A 114 24.82 -5.02 17.94
C ARG A 114 24.83 -5.58 19.36
N LEU A 115 23.79 -6.32 19.76
CA LEU A 115 23.73 -6.96 21.07
C LEU A 115 24.77 -8.07 21.23
N LEU A 116 24.92 -8.96 20.26
CA LEU A 116 25.89 -10.06 20.35
C LEU A 116 27.34 -9.55 20.25
N LEU A 117 27.60 -8.54 19.42
CA LEU A 117 28.91 -7.87 19.37
C LEU A 117 29.23 -7.14 20.68
N SER A 118 28.27 -6.43 21.27
CA SER A 118 28.45 -5.80 22.57
C SER A 118 28.63 -6.81 23.70
N ALA A 119 27.92 -7.94 23.65
CA ALA A 119 28.13 -9.05 24.58
C ALA A 119 29.57 -9.58 24.50
N MET A 120 30.07 -9.81 23.28
CA MET A 120 31.43 -10.29 23.05
C MET A 120 32.49 -9.29 23.54
N VAL A 121 32.33 -8.00 23.22
CA VAL A 121 33.25 -6.95 23.67
C VAL A 121 33.24 -6.84 25.20
N THR A 122 32.07 -6.80 25.82
CA THR A 122 31.95 -6.70 27.27
C THR A 122 32.52 -7.93 27.99
N ALA A 123 32.25 -9.13 27.47
CA ALA A 123 32.85 -10.37 28.00
C ALA A 123 34.37 -10.36 27.87
N THR A 124 34.91 -9.93 26.73
CA THR A 124 36.37 -9.81 26.50
C THR A 124 37.01 -8.82 27.46
N VAL A 125 36.41 -7.64 27.65
CA VAL A 125 36.91 -6.61 28.56
C VAL A 125 36.87 -7.09 30.00
N ALA A 126 35.76 -7.67 30.44
CA ALA A 126 35.61 -8.21 31.80
C ALA A 126 36.63 -9.32 32.08
N THR A 127 36.74 -10.30 31.18
CA THR A 127 37.68 -11.42 31.31
C THR A 127 39.14 -10.96 31.26
N ALA A 128 39.49 -10.00 30.40
CA ALA A 128 40.83 -9.41 30.39
C ALA A 128 41.16 -8.68 31.70
N GLY A 129 40.18 -7.99 32.28
CA GLY A 129 40.30 -7.37 33.60
C GLY A 129 40.56 -8.38 34.71
N ASN A 130 39.77 -9.45 34.73
CA ASN A 130 39.91 -10.52 35.71
C ASN A 130 41.28 -11.21 35.58
N ALA A 131 41.72 -11.53 34.35
CA ALA A 131 43.03 -12.11 34.09
C ALA A 131 44.18 -11.19 34.52
N ALA A 132 44.06 -9.88 34.30
CA ALA A 132 45.06 -8.90 34.75
C ALA A 132 45.13 -8.81 36.28
N MET A 133 43.99 -8.85 36.97
CA MET A 133 43.94 -8.88 38.44
C MET A 133 44.56 -10.18 38.98
N MET A 134 44.21 -11.33 38.40
CA MET A 134 44.78 -12.63 38.77
C MET A 134 46.29 -12.66 38.57
N ALA A 135 46.80 -12.14 37.45
CA ALA A 135 48.25 -12.01 37.20
C ALA A 135 48.95 -11.09 38.21
N SER A 136 48.26 -10.05 38.69
CA SER A 136 48.80 -9.14 39.71
C SER A 136 48.85 -9.76 41.11
N MET A 137 47.85 -10.58 41.46
CA MET A 137 47.77 -11.27 42.76
C MET A 137 48.66 -12.51 42.81
N HIS A 138 48.87 -13.16 41.66
CA HIS A 138 49.67 -14.38 41.54
C HIS A 138 50.74 -14.23 40.45
N PRO A 139 51.78 -13.41 40.68
CA PRO A 139 52.83 -13.14 39.68
C PRO A 139 53.67 -14.37 39.30
N ALA A 140 53.60 -15.45 40.11
CA ALA A 140 54.28 -16.73 39.85
C ALA A 140 53.38 -17.75 39.11
N ALA A 141 52.14 -17.39 38.74
CA ALA A 141 51.26 -18.31 38.03
C ALA A 141 51.76 -18.59 36.60
N PRO A 142 51.70 -19.85 36.11
CA PRO A 142 52.07 -20.18 34.74
C PRO A 142 51.21 -19.42 33.72
N VAL A 143 51.84 -18.92 32.64
CA VAL A 143 51.14 -18.23 31.53
C VAL A 143 50.06 -19.12 30.90
N GLU A 144 50.30 -20.43 30.86
CA GLU A 144 49.33 -21.41 30.36
C GLU A 144 48.06 -21.47 31.21
N MET A 145 48.20 -21.40 32.55
CA MET A 145 47.06 -21.34 33.47
C MET A 145 46.21 -20.10 33.19
N LEU A 146 46.85 -18.92 33.08
CA LEU A 146 46.18 -17.66 32.76
C LEU A 146 45.45 -17.73 31.41
N GLY A 147 46.06 -18.36 30.40
CA GLY A 147 45.44 -18.55 29.08
C GLY A 147 44.21 -19.46 29.12
N THR A 148 44.27 -20.56 29.87
CA THR A 148 43.13 -21.48 30.03
C THR A 148 41.96 -20.83 30.77
N THR A 149 42.22 -20.10 31.86
CA THR A 149 41.19 -19.35 32.61
C THR A 149 40.58 -18.25 31.76
N PHE A 150 41.39 -17.53 30.98
CA PHE A 150 40.87 -16.53 30.03
C PHE A 150 39.89 -17.15 29.03
N GLY A 151 40.25 -18.30 28.45
CA GLY A 151 39.39 -19.01 27.50
C GLY A 151 38.07 -19.48 28.11
N SER A 152 38.12 -20.04 29.33
CA SER A 152 36.92 -20.53 30.03
C SER A 152 35.97 -19.41 30.43
N ASP A 153 36.52 -18.32 30.94
CA ASP A 153 35.75 -17.18 31.45
C ASP A 153 35.11 -16.41 30.30
N LEU A 154 35.84 -16.18 29.21
CA LEU A 154 35.30 -15.49 28.03
C LEU A 154 34.10 -16.24 27.45
N LEU A 155 34.24 -17.56 27.29
CA LEU A 155 33.18 -18.40 26.76
C LEU A 155 31.97 -18.45 27.70
N GLY A 156 32.22 -18.62 29.00
CA GLY A 156 31.19 -18.64 30.04
C GLY A 156 30.41 -17.33 30.12
N ASN A 157 31.12 -16.20 30.11
CA ASN A 157 30.53 -14.86 30.13
C ASN A 157 29.67 -14.61 28.88
N TYR A 158 30.20 -14.90 27.69
CA TYR A 158 29.44 -14.74 26.45
C TYR A 158 28.18 -15.60 26.43
N LEU A 159 28.29 -16.88 26.81
CA LEU A 159 27.18 -17.81 26.86
C LEU A 159 26.14 -17.40 27.91
N GLY A 160 26.58 -16.89 29.06
CA GLY A 160 25.70 -16.29 30.07
C GLY A 160 24.83 -15.17 29.48
N VAL A 161 25.44 -14.23 28.74
CA VAL A 161 24.69 -13.15 28.07
C VAL A 161 23.70 -13.71 27.03
N LEU A 162 24.16 -14.64 26.19
CA LEU A 162 23.37 -15.25 25.13
C LEU A 162 22.13 -15.97 25.65
N LEU A 163 22.23 -16.57 26.84
CA LEU A 163 21.14 -17.30 27.49
C LEU A 163 20.21 -16.36 28.28
N MET A 164 20.77 -15.49 29.12
CA MET A 164 19.98 -14.69 30.05
C MET A 164 19.30 -13.48 29.40
N VAL A 165 20.00 -12.76 28.52
CA VAL A 165 19.45 -11.51 27.96
C VAL A 165 18.16 -11.73 27.18
N PRO A 166 18.03 -12.74 26.30
CA PRO A 166 16.77 -12.98 25.59
C PRO A 166 15.61 -13.29 26.51
N ALA A 167 15.82 -14.09 27.55
CA ALA A 167 14.79 -14.35 28.55
C ALA A 167 14.41 -13.09 29.33
N MET A 168 15.39 -12.27 29.73
CA MET A 168 15.10 -11.02 30.41
C MET A 168 14.36 -10.02 29.51
N VAL A 169 14.71 -9.93 28.22
CA VAL A 169 13.98 -9.08 27.25
C VAL A 169 12.54 -9.58 27.08
N LEU A 170 12.32 -10.90 27.01
CA LEU A 170 10.99 -11.50 26.94
C LEU A 170 10.12 -11.17 28.17
N VAL A 171 10.69 -11.24 29.37
CA VAL A 171 9.95 -11.01 30.62
C VAL A 171 9.68 -9.53 30.90
N PHE A 172 10.69 -8.67 30.66
CA PHE A 172 10.67 -7.28 31.14
C PHE A 172 10.38 -6.23 30.05
N ARG A 173 10.64 -6.52 28.77
CA ARG A 173 10.45 -5.56 27.65
C ARG A 173 9.27 -5.92 26.77
N GLU A 174 9.26 -7.12 26.22
CA GLU A 174 8.28 -7.57 25.24
C GLU A 174 7.40 -8.66 25.82
N ARG A 175 6.48 -8.27 26.72
CA ARG A 175 5.50 -9.20 27.29
C ARG A 175 4.59 -9.73 26.18
N PRO A 176 4.70 -11.01 25.78
CA PRO A 176 3.86 -11.55 24.73
C PRO A 176 2.40 -11.63 25.21
N THR A 177 1.47 -11.73 24.26
CA THR A 177 0.06 -11.97 24.57
C THR A 177 -0.10 -13.32 25.27
N GLN A 178 -1.14 -13.47 26.08
CA GLN A 178 -1.39 -14.72 26.83
C GLN A 178 -1.48 -15.94 25.89
N ALA A 179 -2.12 -15.78 24.72
CA ALA A 179 -2.20 -16.83 23.70
C ALA A 179 -0.82 -17.20 23.12
N SER A 180 -0.01 -16.21 22.72
CA SER A 180 1.33 -16.46 22.18
C SER A 180 2.25 -17.10 23.22
N MET A 181 2.14 -16.71 24.49
CA MET A 181 2.89 -17.35 25.57
C MET A 181 2.44 -18.81 25.78
N ALA A 182 1.13 -19.07 25.73
CA ALA A 182 0.60 -20.42 25.87
C ALA A 182 1.06 -21.34 24.72
N GLU A 183 1.05 -20.86 23.48
CA GLU A 183 1.57 -21.61 22.33
C GLU A 183 3.08 -21.90 22.46
N LEU A 184 3.87 -20.90 22.84
CA LEU A 184 5.31 -21.05 23.06
C LEU A 184 5.61 -22.10 24.14
N LEU A 185 4.89 -22.05 25.26
CA LEU A 185 5.05 -23.00 26.36
C LEU A 185 4.57 -24.40 26.00
N LEU A 186 3.44 -24.51 25.28
CA LEU A 186 2.90 -25.79 24.84
C LEU A 186 3.83 -26.47 23.85
N ASP A 187 4.31 -25.75 22.83
CA ASP A 187 5.32 -26.27 21.92
C ASP A 187 6.60 -26.62 22.68
N GLY A 188 6.99 -25.80 23.67
CA GLY A 188 8.09 -26.08 24.60
C GLY A 188 7.96 -27.46 25.23
N LEU A 189 6.81 -27.73 25.83
CA LEU A 189 6.50 -29.01 26.46
C LEU A 189 6.51 -30.17 25.46
N LEU A 190 5.84 -30.00 24.31
CA LEU A 190 5.61 -31.07 23.34
C LEU A 190 6.84 -31.41 22.48
N VAL A 191 7.74 -30.46 22.26
CA VAL A 191 8.88 -30.63 21.34
C VAL A 191 10.20 -30.68 22.10
N MET A 192 10.42 -29.84 23.12
CA MET A 192 11.70 -29.84 23.84
C MET A 192 11.85 -31.02 24.79
N LEU A 193 10.78 -31.46 25.48
CA LEU A 193 10.89 -32.61 26.40
C LEU A 193 11.26 -33.91 25.67
N PRO A 194 10.58 -34.32 24.57
CA PRO A 194 10.98 -35.52 23.84
C PRO A 194 12.37 -35.37 23.23
N SER A 195 12.72 -34.18 22.74
CA SER A 195 14.06 -33.92 22.22
C SER A 195 15.12 -34.10 23.30
N LEU A 196 14.89 -33.58 24.50
CA LEU A 196 15.82 -33.74 25.63
C LEU A 196 15.93 -35.21 26.07
N ALA A 197 14.82 -35.95 26.10
CA ALA A 197 14.84 -37.39 26.40
C ALA A 197 15.66 -38.19 25.36
N ILE A 198 15.50 -37.87 24.07
CA ILE A 198 16.31 -38.45 22.98
C ILE A 198 17.79 -38.09 23.16
N LEU A 199 18.10 -36.86 23.55
CA LEU A 199 19.48 -36.44 23.80
C LEU A 199 20.11 -37.18 24.98
N ILE A 200 19.37 -37.36 26.08
CA ILE A 200 19.83 -38.11 27.26
C ILE A 200 20.15 -39.56 26.86
N THR A 201 19.20 -40.23 26.20
CA THR A 201 19.40 -41.61 25.71
C THR A 201 20.57 -41.72 24.74
N LEU A 202 20.72 -40.79 23.79
CA LEU A 202 21.88 -40.78 22.89
C LEU A 202 23.19 -40.52 23.63
N ALA A 203 23.21 -39.65 24.64
CA ALA A 203 24.41 -39.36 25.42
C ALA A 203 24.89 -40.57 26.24
N GLU A 204 23.95 -41.38 26.73
CA GLU A 204 24.19 -42.59 27.51
C GLU A 204 24.63 -43.77 26.63
N TYR A 205 23.93 -44.04 25.53
CA TYR A 205 24.12 -45.25 24.71
C TYR A 205 24.97 -45.06 23.44
N SER A 206 25.22 -43.82 22.99
CA SER A 206 26.00 -43.59 21.77
C SER A 206 27.51 -43.55 22.05
N PRO A 207 28.34 -44.24 21.24
CA PRO A 207 29.79 -44.19 21.36
C PRO A 207 30.40 -42.83 20.99
N GLN A 208 29.63 -41.90 20.40
CA GLN A 208 30.10 -40.57 19.99
C GLN A 208 29.15 -39.45 20.51
N PRO A 209 29.43 -38.85 21.68
CA PRO A 209 28.56 -37.83 22.30
C PRO A 209 28.43 -36.53 21.49
N GLN A 210 29.31 -36.32 20.52
CA GLN A 210 29.25 -35.19 19.58
C GLN A 210 28.02 -35.19 18.67
N PHE A 211 27.46 -36.36 18.31
CA PHE A 211 26.25 -36.42 17.48
C PHE A 211 25.01 -35.94 18.23
N ALA A 212 24.91 -36.25 19.53
CA ALA A 212 23.81 -35.75 20.36
C ALA A 212 23.80 -34.21 20.38
N ARG A 213 24.98 -33.57 20.48
CA ARG A 213 25.10 -32.10 20.44
C ARG A 213 24.61 -31.51 19.12
N VAL A 214 24.96 -32.10 17.99
CA VAL A 214 24.47 -31.62 16.69
C VAL A 214 22.96 -31.82 16.56
N LEU A 215 22.43 -32.96 17.02
CA LEU A 215 21.00 -33.24 16.97
C LEU A 215 20.18 -32.30 17.86
N SER A 216 20.76 -31.80 18.96
CA SER A 216 20.11 -30.82 19.85
C SER A 216 19.83 -29.48 19.16
N LEU A 217 20.45 -29.21 18.01
CA LEU A 217 20.21 -28.00 17.23
C LEU A 217 18.85 -28.04 16.52
N ALA A 218 18.36 -29.22 16.12
CA ALA A 218 17.11 -29.35 15.36
C ALA A 218 15.89 -28.73 16.09
N PRO A 219 15.61 -29.07 17.37
CA PRO A 219 14.50 -28.44 18.08
C PRO A 219 14.75 -26.93 18.30
N VAL A 220 15.99 -26.49 18.52
CA VAL A 220 16.30 -25.05 18.70
C VAL A 220 16.03 -24.26 17.41
N LEU A 221 16.43 -24.79 16.25
CA LEU A 221 16.13 -24.19 14.94
C LEU A 221 14.64 -24.17 14.67
N PHE A 222 13.92 -25.24 14.98
CA PHE A 222 12.46 -25.27 14.83
C PHE A 222 11.79 -24.14 15.61
N PHE A 223 12.21 -23.89 16.86
CA PHE A 223 11.70 -22.79 17.66
C PHE A 223 12.10 -21.42 17.12
N ALA A 224 13.33 -21.28 16.63
CA ALA A 224 13.77 -20.04 15.99
C ALA A 224 12.90 -19.71 14.76
N PHE A 225 12.55 -20.71 13.95
CA PHE A 225 11.66 -20.53 12.80
C PHE A 225 10.21 -20.26 13.20
N ARG A 226 9.67 -21.00 14.17
CA ARG A 226 8.25 -20.94 14.53
C ARG A 226 7.91 -19.72 15.38
N HIS A 227 8.76 -19.40 16.34
CA HIS A 227 8.53 -18.41 17.39
C HIS A 227 9.53 -17.25 17.36
N GLY A 228 10.36 -17.17 16.32
CA GLY A 228 11.36 -16.12 16.15
C GLY A 228 12.43 -16.14 17.25
N TRP A 229 12.94 -14.95 17.59
CA TRP A 229 13.97 -14.80 18.62
C TRP A 229 13.52 -15.29 20.02
N ARG A 230 12.20 -15.22 20.31
CA ARG A 230 11.63 -15.66 21.60
C ARG A 230 11.76 -17.16 21.76
N GLY A 231 11.41 -17.90 20.70
CA GLY A 231 11.62 -19.34 20.62
C GLY A 231 13.09 -19.70 20.70
N ALA A 232 13.94 -19.02 19.92
CA ALA A 232 15.37 -19.26 19.93
C ALA A 232 15.97 -19.12 21.34
N GLY A 233 15.68 -18.03 22.05
CA GLY A 233 16.19 -17.79 23.41
C GLY A 233 15.70 -18.83 24.43
N LEU A 234 14.39 -19.15 24.42
CA LEU A 234 13.82 -20.15 25.34
C LEU A 234 14.37 -21.55 25.06
N ALA A 235 14.38 -21.97 23.80
CA ALA A 235 14.89 -23.27 23.39
C ALA A 235 16.38 -23.42 23.74
N MET A 236 17.16 -22.35 23.54
CA MET A 236 18.58 -22.32 23.87
C MET A 236 18.83 -22.48 25.38
N LEU A 237 18.03 -21.80 26.22
CA LEU A 237 18.06 -21.98 27.67
C LEU A 237 17.72 -23.41 28.10
N ILE A 238 16.62 -23.97 27.59
CA ILE A 238 16.21 -25.34 27.91
C ILE A 238 17.29 -26.34 27.47
N THR A 239 17.85 -26.17 26.28
CA THR A 239 18.90 -27.05 25.76
C THR A 239 20.18 -26.94 26.59
N SER A 240 20.57 -25.73 27.00
CA SER A 240 21.76 -25.52 27.84
C SER A 240 21.61 -26.13 29.23
N VAL A 241 20.47 -25.94 29.90
CA VAL A 241 20.19 -26.56 31.20
C VAL A 241 20.11 -28.09 31.05
N GLY A 242 19.42 -28.57 30.02
CA GLY A 242 19.29 -29.98 29.73
C GLY A 242 20.63 -30.68 29.51
N LEU A 243 21.56 -30.04 28.77
CA LEU A 243 22.90 -30.59 28.55
C LEU A 243 23.69 -30.72 29.87
N ASN A 244 23.67 -29.68 30.72
CA ASN A 244 24.34 -29.69 32.01
C ASN A 244 23.78 -30.77 32.95
N VAL A 245 22.45 -30.89 33.04
CA VAL A 245 21.80 -31.92 33.85
C VAL A 245 22.15 -33.32 33.33
N THR A 246 22.18 -33.52 32.01
CA THR A 246 22.49 -34.82 31.41
C THR A 246 23.92 -35.28 31.73
N GLU A 247 24.91 -34.38 31.65
CA GLU A 247 26.30 -34.74 31.92
C GLU A 247 26.56 -35.00 33.42
N ASP A 248 25.85 -34.30 34.31
CA ASP A 248 25.83 -34.58 35.75
C ASP A 248 25.22 -35.95 36.05
N MET A 249 24.05 -36.28 35.45
CA MET A 249 23.37 -37.57 35.64
C MET A 249 24.18 -38.78 35.14
N ILE A 250 24.92 -38.63 34.03
CA ILE A 250 25.76 -39.70 33.46
C ILE A 250 27.10 -39.81 34.21
N GLY A 251 27.38 -38.91 35.16
CA GLY A 251 28.63 -38.91 35.94
C GLY A 251 29.87 -38.53 35.12
N ARG A 252 29.69 -37.83 33.99
CA ARG A 252 30.81 -37.36 33.14
C ARG A 252 31.41 -36.03 33.62
N GLY A 253 30.86 -35.42 34.68
CA GLY A 253 31.32 -34.15 35.22
C GLY A 253 30.88 -32.95 34.37
N ALA A 254 31.60 -31.83 34.51
CA ALA A 254 31.24 -30.58 33.84
C ALA A 254 31.37 -30.66 32.31
N PRO A 255 30.54 -29.95 31.55
CA PRO A 255 30.59 -29.99 30.10
C PRO A 255 31.93 -29.55 29.53
N THR A 256 32.41 -30.31 28.54
CA THR A 256 33.64 -29.98 27.80
C THR A 256 33.55 -28.58 27.18
N ALA A 257 34.69 -27.88 27.07
CA ALA A 257 34.77 -26.59 26.36
C ALA A 257 34.15 -26.64 24.94
N ALA A 258 34.27 -27.79 24.27
CA ALA A 258 33.65 -28.01 22.95
C ALA A 258 32.10 -27.95 22.98
N ALA A 259 31.45 -28.39 24.06
CA ALA A 259 29.98 -28.34 24.19
C ALA A 259 29.50 -26.88 24.35
N HIS A 260 30.18 -26.11 25.18
CA HIS A 260 29.88 -24.69 25.39
C HIS A 260 30.20 -23.83 24.17
N LEU A 261 31.28 -24.12 23.44
CA LEU A 261 31.61 -23.44 22.19
C LEU A 261 30.58 -23.73 21.12
N PHE A 262 30.12 -24.98 21.04
CA PHE A 262 28.99 -25.35 20.18
C PHE A 262 27.73 -24.57 20.55
N LEU A 263 27.36 -24.51 21.84
CA LEU A 263 26.21 -23.73 22.29
C LEU A 263 26.36 -22.24 21.98
N ALA A 264 27.54 -21.64 22.18
CA ALA A 264 27.78 -20.24 21.86
C ALA A 264 27.55 -19.95 20.37
N VAL A 265 28.11 -20.76 19.47
CA VAL A 265 27.94 -20.62 18.02
C VAL A 265 26.49 -20.89 17.59
N ALA A 266 25.92 -22.01 18.06
CA ALA A 266 24.56 -22.41 17.77
C ALA A 266 23.54 -21.36 18.24
N GLY A 267 23.66 -20.88 19.48
CA GLY A 267 22.78 -19.88 20.05
C GLY A 267 22.89 -18.53 19.35
N THR A 268 24.10 -18.11 18.95
CA THR A 268 24.30 -16.89 18.15
C THR A 268 23.56 -17.01 16.81
N GLY A 269 23.76 -18.13 16.10
CA GLY A 269 23.14 -18.39 14.80
C GLY A 269 21.62 -18.54 14.88
N THR A 270 21.11 -19.27 15.87
CA THR A 270 19.66 -19.51 16.04
C THR A 270 18.93 -18.23 16.47
N LEU A 271 19.56 -17.40 17.30
CA LEU A 271 18.97 -16.14 17.72
C LEU A 271 18.96 -15.10 16.59
N MET A 272 20.02 -15.07 15.77
CA MET A 272 20.04 -14.33 14.50
C MET A 272 18.95 -14.79 13.54
N LEU A 273 18.84 -16.10 13.33
CA LEU A 273 17.81 -16.69 12.49
C LEU A 273 16.41 -16.37 13.01
N GLY A 274 16.20 -16.44 14.32
CA GLY A 274 14.94 -16.09 14.95
C GLY A 274 14.55 -14.63 14.75
N ALA A 275 15.51 -13.71 14.88
CA ALA A 275 15.27 -12.28 14.61
C ALA A 275 15.03 -11.99 13.11
N ALA A 276 15.74 -12.67 12.22
CA ALA A 276 15.53 -12.56 10.78
C ALA A 276 14.15 -13.08 10.36
N THR A 277 13.72 -14.21 10.94
CA THR A 277 12.40 -14.79 10.69
C THR A 277 11.29 -13.85 11.16
N ASP A 278 11.44 -13.25 12.35
CA ASP A 278 10.46 -12.30 12.88
C ASP A 278 10.42 -10.99 12.08
N ALA A 279 11.56 -10.52 11.58
CA ALA A 279 11.64 -9.36 10.68
C ALA A 279 11.00 -9.65 9.32
N LEU A 280 11.23 -10.83 8.74
CA LEU A 280 10.63 -11.26 7.49
C LEU A 280 9.10 -11.38 7.61
N ARG A 281 8.60 -11.99 8.70
CA ARG A 281 7.17 -12.11 8.97
C ARG A 281 6.50 -10.74 9.06
N ARG A 282 7.09 -9.81 9.82
CA ARG A 282 6.58 -8.42 9.90
C ARG A 282 6.62 -7.69 8.57
N SER A 283 7.65 -7.89 7.75
CA SER A 283 7.72 -7.31 6.41
C SER A 283 6.62 -7.86 5.50
N SER A 284 6.42 -9.17 5.51
CA SER A 284 5.37 -9.83 4.72
C SER A 284 3.97 -9.38 5.12
N GLU A 285 3.70 -9.24 6.42
CA GLU A 285 2.42 -8.73 6.92
C GLU A 285 2.15 -7.29 6.47
N ARG A 286 3.16 -6.42 6.51
CA ARG A 286 3.04 -5.03 6.02
C ARG A 286 2.73 -4.97 4.53
N VAL A 287 3.43 -5.76 3.72
CA VAL A 287 3.21 -5.83 2.27
C VAL A 287 1.80 -6.36 1.97
N ALA A 288 1.34 -7.39 2.69
CA ALA A 288 -0.01 -7.91 2.54
C ALA A 288 -1.08 -6.85 2.85
N GLN A 289 -0.90 -6.09 3.94
CA GLN A 289 -1.81 -4.98 4.30
C GLN A 289 -1.81 -3.84 3.27
N GLN A 290 -0.64 -3.50 2.72
CA GLN A 290 -0.56 -2.49 1.66
C GLN A 290 -1.27 -2.94 0.39
N ASN A 291 -1.10 -4.21 -0.01
CA ASN A 291 -1.76 -4.77 -1.18
C ASN A 291 -3.29 -4.79 -1.04
N THR A 292 -3.83 -5.15 0.13
CA THR A 292 -5.28 -5.13 0.36
C THR A 292 -5.83 -3.70 0.34
N HIS A 293 -5.11 -2.73 0.92
CA HIS A 293 -5.50 -1.32 0.86
C HIS A 293 -5.49 -0.76 -0.58
N LEU A 294 -4.46 -1.07 -1.36
CA LEU A 294 -4.38 -0.65 -2.77
C LEU A 294 -5.48 -1.29 -3.63
N ALA A 295 -5.78 -2.57 -3.42
CA ALA A 295 -6.87 -3.24 -4.11
C ALA A 295 -8.23 -2.56 -3.82
N ALA A 296 -8.50 -2.22 -2.57
CA ALA A 296 -9.72 -1.51 -2.19
C ALA A 296 -9.78 -0.08 -2.77
N ALA A 297 -8.65 0.63 -2.83
CA ALA A 297 -8.58 1.97 -3.44
C ALA A 297 -8.86 1.92 -4.95
N ASN A 298 -8.28 0.97 -5.68
CA ASN A 298 -8.53 0.79 -7.11
C ASN A 298 -10.00 0.47 -7.39
N GLN A 299 -10.62 -0.41 -6.61
CA GLN A 299 -12.05 -0.71 -6.74
C GLN A 299 -12.94 0.53 -6.55
N ARG A 300 -12.60 1.40 -5.59
CA ARG A 300 -13.32 2.67 -5.38
C ARG A 300 -13.15 3.63 -6.56
N LEU A 301 -11.95 3.74 -7.11
CA LEU A 301 -11.69 4.57 -8.29
C LEU A 301 -12.51 4.09 -9.49
N ASP A 302 -12.57 2.77 -9.72
CA ASP A 302 -13.38 2.18 -10.81
C ASP A 302 -14.89 2.39 -10.60
N GLN A 303 -15.36 2.38 -9.35
CA GLN A 303 -16.75 2.69 -9.03
C GLN A 303 -17.07 4.16 -9.27
N LEU A 304 -16.23 5.08 -8.79
CA LEU A 304 -16.39 6.52 -9.01
C LEU A 304 -16.33 6.86 -10.50
N ALA A 305 -15.41 6.25 -11.25
CA ALA A 305 -15.31 6.45 -12.69
C ALA A 305 -16.58 5.99 -13.42
N ARG A 306 -17.21 4.89 -13.00
CA ARG A 306 -18.50 4.45 -13.53
C ARG A 306 -19.62 5.42 -13.18
N GLN A 307 -19.74 5.82 -11.91
CA GLN A 307 -20.75 6.78 -11.46
C GLN A 307 -20.65 8.13 -12.19
N LEU A 308 -19.44 8.63 -12.44
CA LEU A 308 -19.23 9.86 -13.21
C LEU A 308 -19.67 9.70 -14.66
N ARG A 309 -19.39 8.56 -15.31
CA ARG A 309 -19.87 8.29 -16.67
C ARG A 309 -21.39 8.21 -16.73
N ASP A 310 -22.01 7.51 -15.79
CA ASP A 310 -23.46 7.36 -15.74
C ASP A 310 -24.16 8.70 -15.49
N ALA A 311 -23.62 9.52 -14.57
CA ALA A 311 -24.12 10.87 -14.32
C ALA A 311 -23.96 11.78 -15.55
N ALA A 312 -22.81 11.71 -16.25
CA ALA A 312 -22.59 12.46 -17.47
C ALA A 312 -23.58 12.06 -18.58
N ARG A 313 -23.84 10.77 -18.76
CA ARG A 313 -24.86 10.26 -19.69
C ARG A 313 -26.25 10.76 -19.32
N GLY A 314 -26.64 10.67 -18.05
CA GLY A 314 -27.93 11.17 -17.57
C GLY A 314 -28.14 12.67 -17.83
N ASN A 315 -27.12 13.49 -17.63
CA ASN A 315 -27.18 14.92 -17.95
C ASN A 315 -27.38 15.19 -19.45
N LEU A 316 -26.72 14.42 -20.32
CA LEU A 316 -26.88 14.57 -21.77
C LEU A 316 -28.28 14.17 -22.24
N GLN A 317 -28.84 13.10 -21.68
CA GLN A 317 -30.21 12.67 -21.96
C GLN A 317 -31.24 13.70 -21.46
N ALA A 318 -31.03 14.26 -20.27
CA ALA A 318 -31.89 15.33 -19.74
C ALA A 318 -31.82 16.59 -20.61
N GLU A 319 -30.63 16.99 -21.06
CA GLU A 319 -30.46 18.12 -21.98
C GLU A 319 -31.22 17.90 -23.30
N GLU A 320 -31.12 16.70 -23.89
CA GLU A 320 -31.80 16.39 -25.14
C GLU A 320 -33.33 16.33 -24.95
N SER A 321 -33.81 15.77 -23.85
CA SER A 321 -35.23 15.77 -23.49
C SER A 321 -35.79 17.19 -23.34
N LEU A 322 -35.05 18.07 -22.66
CA LEU A 322 -35.43 19.47 -22.53
C LEU A 322 -35.48 20.16 -23.90
N ARG A 323 -34.48 19.94 -24.76
CA ARG A 323 -34.49 20.50 -26.13
C ARG A 323 -35.67 20.00 -26.95
N ARG A 324 -36.03 18.72 -26.83
CA ARG A 324 -37.22 18.15 -27.49
C ARG A 324 -38.50 18.82 -27.00
N HIS A 325 -38.63 19.00 -25.69
CA HIS A 325 -39.79 19.66 -25.10
C HIS A 325 -39.92 21.12 -25.53
N MET A 326 -38.82 21.89 -25.45
CA MET A 326 -38.80 23.30 -25.87
C MET A 326 -39.12 23.47 -27.37
N ALA A 327 -38.62 22.57 -28.23
CA ALA A 327 -38.93 22.62 -29.65
C ALA A 327 -40.43 22.36 -29.92
N ALA A 328 -41.04 21.41 -29.20
CA ALA A 328 -42.47 21.13 -29.32
C ALA A 328 -43.31 22.34 -28.86
N GLU A 329 -43.00 22.90 -27.69
CA GLU A 329 -43.74 24.04 -27.12
C GLU A 329 -43.63 25.29 -28.01
N LEU A 330 -42.43 25.59 -28.54
CA LEU A 330 -42.25 26.70 -29.50
C LEU A 330 -42.97 26.47 -30.82
N HIS A 331 -43.02 25.23 -31.32
CA HIS A 331 -43.74 24.90 -32.55
C HIS A 331 -45.25 25.08 -32.35
N ASP A 332 -45.78 24.61 -31.23
CA ASP A 332 -47.20 24.67 -30.93
C ASP A 332 -47.65 26.11 -30.66
N GLU A 333 -46.95 26.87 -29.81
CA GLU A 333 -47.36 28.25 -29.52
C GLU A 333 -47.06 29.22 -30.65
N LEU A 334 -45.83 29.27 -31.16
CA LEU A 334 -45.44 30.30 -32.14
C LEU A 334 -45.77 29.88 -33.58
N GLY A 335 -45.62 28.59 -33.90
CA GLY A 335 -45.89 28.07 -35.24
C GLY A 335 -47.36 28.15 -35.61
N GLN A 336 -48.25 27.77 -34.69
CA GLN A 336 -49.69 27.87 -34.91
C GLN A 336 -50.15 29.33 -34.97
N ASN A 337 -49.67 30.20 -34.08
CA ASN A 337 -50.00 31.63 -34.09
C ASN A 337 -49.58 32.32 -35.39
N LEU A 338 -48.37 32.08 -35.89
CA LEU A 338 -47.92 32.62 -37.18
C LEU A 338 -48.78 32.10 -38.34
N THR A 339 -49.17 30.83 -38.31
CA THR A 339 -50.05 30.23 -39.33
C THR A 339 -51.46 30.87 -39.31
N ALA A 340 -52.01 31.12 -38.13
CA ALA A 340 -53.28 31.81 -37.96
C ALA A 340 -53.22 33.26 -38.50
N ILE A 341 -52.18 34.02 -38.13
CA ILE A 341 -51.95 35.39 -38.63
C ILE A 341 -51.83 35.39 -40.16
N GLN A 342 -51.11 34.41 -40.74
CA GLN A 342 -50.94 34.31 -42.19
C GLN A 342 -52.27 34.06 -42.90
N THR A 343 -53.13 33.23 -42.30
CA THR A 343 -54.45 32.90 -42.84
C THR A 343 -55.37 34.11 -42.80
N HIS A 344 -55.43 34.83 -41.66
CA HIS A 344 -56.21 36.07 -41.55
C HIS A 344 -55.72 37.15 -42.51
N LEU A 345 -54.40 37.28 -42.71
CA LEU A 345 -53.84 38.23 -43.66
C LEU A 345 -54.23 37.90 -45.10
N LYS A 346 -54.17 36.62 -45.52
CA LYS A 346 -54.63 36.18 -46.84
C LYS A 346 -56.11 36.48 -47.08
N LEU A 347 -56.96 36.29 -46.07
CA LEU A 347 -58.38 36.64 -46.16
C LEU A 347 -58.60 38.16 -46.26
N ALA A 348 -57.73 38.96 -45.64
CA ALA A 348 -57.79 40.42 -45.68
C ALA A 348 -57.19 41.04 -46.96
N GLN A 349 -56.36 40.31 -47.72
CA GLN A 349 -55.68 40.82 -48.93
C GLN A 349 -56.64 41.40 -49.97
N ASN A 350 -57.79 40.75 -50.22
CA ASN A 350 -58.79 41.25 -51.17
C ASN A 350 -59.40 42.59 -50.71
N ARG A 351 -59.60 42.78 -49.40
CA ARG A 351 -60.13 44.03 -48.82
C ARG A 351 -59.07 45.13 -48.80
N LEU A 352 -57.82 44.77 -48.53
CA LEU A 352 -56.67 45.70 -48.57
C LEU A 352 -56.42 46.21 -49.99
N GLY A 353 -56.56 45.34 -51.01
CA GLY A 353 -56.44 45.76 -52.41
C GLY A 353 -57.56 46.71 -52.85
N SER A 354 -58.82 46.42 -52.47
CA SER A 354 -59.92 47.36 -52.76
C SER A 354 -59.79 48.73 -52.09
N ALA A 355 -58.95 48.86 -51.06
CA ALA A 355 -58.67 50.10 -50.35
C ALA A 355 -57.38 50.81 -50.80
N GLY A 356 -56.64 50.28 -51.79
CA GLY A 356 -55.36 50.83 -52.26
C GLY A 356 -54.21 50.69 -51.25
N LEU A 357 -54.27 49.70 -50.35
CA LEU A 357 -53.27 49.43 -49.32
C LEU A 357 -52.50 48.13 -49.58
N GLU A 358 -52.31 47.73 -50.84
CA GLU A 358 -51.60 46.48 -51.18
C GLU A 358 -50.18 46.42 -50.61
N ASP A 359 -49.47 47.56 -50.59
CA ASP A 359 -48.09 47.66 -50.08
C ASP A 359 -47.98 47.29 -48.60
N ILE A 360 -48.99 47.62 -47.79
CA ILE A 360 -49.05 47.25 -46.37
C ILE A 360 -49.25 45.74 -46.22
N GLY A 361 -50.16 45.16 -47.00
CA GLY A 361 -50.41 43.72 -47.00
C GLY A 361 -49.17 42.91 -47.42
N MET A 362 -48.45 43.38 -48.45
CA MET A 362 -47.19 42.78 -48.89
C MET A 362 -46.08 42.91 -47.84
N SER A 363 -45.95 44.07 -47.19
CA SER A 363 -44.97 44.29 -46.12
C SER A 363 -45.20 43.36 -44.92
N ILE A 364 -46.44 43.24 -44.43
CA ILE A 364 -46.78 42.33 -43.32
C ILE A 364 -46.51 40.87 -43.71
N ASN A 365 -46.85 40.46 -44.93
CA ASN A 365 -46.59 39.10 -45.41
C ASN A 365 -45.07 38.82 -45.52
N GLY A 366 -44.28 39.82 -45.91
CA GLY A 366 -42.82 39.77 -45.90
C GLY A 366 -42.26 39.55 -44.50
N ILE A 367 -42.70 40.34 -43.52
CA ILE A 367 -42.31 40.21 -42.09
C ILE A 367 -42.70 38.83 -41.55
N LEU A 368 -43.91 38.37 -41.82
CA LEU A 368 -44.41 37.07 -41.35
C LEU A 368 -43.62 35.92 -41.99
N GLY A 369 -43.28 36.03 -43.28
CA GLY A 369 -42.39 35.10 -43.97
C GLY A 369 -41.00 35.06 -43.35
N HIS A 370 -40.45 36.20 -42.96
CA HIS A 370 -39.18 36.31 -42.24
C HIS A 370 -39.24 35.67 -40.85
N MET A 371 -40.30 35.96 -40.07
CA MET A 371 -40.51 35.36 -38.74
C MET A 371 -40.66 33.85 -38.83
N ARG A 372 -41.44 33.33 -39.80
CA ARG A 372 -41.59 31.89 -40.01
C ARG A 372 -40.26 31.22 -40.35
N LYS A 373 -39.46 31.83 -41.23
CA LYS A 373 -38.10 31.35 -41.55
C LYS A 373 -37.16 31.44 -40.35
N ALA A 374 -37.30 32.44 -39.48
CA ALA A 374 -36.52 32.53 -38.25
C ALA A 374 -36.92 31.46 -37.22
N LEU A 375 -38.22 31.23 -37.03
CA LEU A 375 -38.75 30.19 -36.15
C LEU A 375 -38.32 28.78 -36.61
N HIS A 376 -38.45 28.46 -37.89
CA HIS A 376 -38.00 27.16 -38.41
C HIS A 376 -36.49 26.97 -38.19
N ARG A 377 -35.67 27.99 -38.46
CA ARG A 377 -34.23 27.95 -38.16
C ARG A 377 -33.93 27.74 -36.67
N MET A 378 -34.72 28.30 -35.76
CA MET A 378 -34.58 28.10 -34.32
C MET A 378 -34.98 26.68 -33.91
N LEU A 379 -36.11 26.18 -34.40
CA LEU A 379 -36.58 24.82 -34.14
C LEU A 379 -35.57 23.77 -34.63
N ASP A 380 -35.05 23.93 -35.85
CA ASP A 380 -34.01 23.05 -36.42
C ASP A 380 -32.70 23.06 -35.60
N SER A 381 -32.38 24.19 -34.96
CA SER A 381 -31.22 24.29 -34.07
C SER A 381 -31.44 23.58 -32.72
N LEU A 382 -32.67 23.62 -32.19
CA LEU A 382 -33.04 23.01 -30.92
C LEU A 382 -33.17 21.49 -31.06
N ARG A 383 -33.89 21.02 -32.08
CA ARG A 383 -34.08 19.59 -32.37
C ARG A 383 -34.06 19.34 -33.87
N PRO A 384 -33.15 18.49 -34.36
CA PRO A 384 -33.22 18.00 -35.73
C PRO A 384 -34.27 16.89 -35.81
N SER A 385 -35.55 17.24 -35.97
CA SER A 385 -36.65 16.28 -36.21
C SER A 385 -36.36 15.36 -37.41
N VAL A 386 -35.50 15.83 -38.32
CA VAL A 386 -34.99 15.10 -39.48
C VAL A 386 -34.28 13.80 -39.09
N LEU A 387 -33.67 13.71 -37.90
CA LEU A 387 -33.06 12.46 -37.42
C LEU A 387 -34.11 11.38 -37.16
N ASP A 388 -35.26 11.76 -36.60
CA ASP A 388 -36.34 10.85 -36.24
C ASP A 388 -37.19 10.46 -37.47
N GLU A 389 -37.39 11.39 -38.42
CA GLU A 389 -38.21 11.18 -39.63
C GLU A 389 -37.46 10.45 -40.75
N PHE A 390 -36.17 10.72 -40.93
CA PHE A 390 -35.41 10.26 -42.10
C PHE A 390 -34.24 9.33 -41.75
N GLY A 391 -33.89 9.20 -40.47
CA GLY A 391 -32.75 8.43 -40.00
C GLY A 391 -31.39 9.10 -40.22
N LEU A 392 -30.36 8.64 -39.51
CA LEU A 392 -29.05 9.31 -39.43
C LEU A 392 -28.39 9.60 -40.78
N LEU A 393 -28.27 8.62 -41.68
CA LEU A 393 -27.53 8.82 -42.93
C LEU A 393 -28.18 9.88 -43.80
N ARG A 394 -29.51 9.85 -43.93
CA ARG A 394 -30.25 10.82 -44.73
C ARG A 394 -30.26 12.20 -44.07
N ALA A 395 -30.37 12.28 -42.75
CA ALA A 395 -30.29 13.53 -42.02
C ALA A 395 -28.91 14.21 -42.15
N LEU A 396 -27.83 13.42 -42.25
CA LEU A 396 -26.47 13.91 -42.47
C LEU A 396 -26.19 14.30 -43.92
N ASP A 397 -26.82 13.63 -44.89
CA ASP A 397 -26.57 13.86 -46.31
C ASP A 397 -27.49 14.92 -46.90
N GLU A 398 -28.80 14.82 -46.70
CA GLU A 398 -29.82 15.66 -47.36
C GLU A 398 -30.52 16.64 -46.38
N GLY A 399 -30.11 16.66 -45.12
CA GLY A 399 -30.79 17.43 -44.08
C GLY A 399 -30.33 18.90 -43.93
N PRO A 400 -30.76 19.57 -42.83
CA PRO A 400 -30.51 20.99 -42.58
C PRO A 400 -29.03 21.40 -42.54
N ILE A 401 -28.13 20.44 -42.26
CA ILE A 401 -26.68 20.66 -42.28
C ILE A 401 -26.20 21.01 -43.70
N ARG A 402 -26.70 20.30 -44.72
CA ARG A 402 -26.36 20.57 -46.12
C ARG A 402 -26.91 21.93 -46.54
N ASP A 403 -28.16 22.25 -46.17
CA ASP A 403 -28.78 23.53 -46.49
C ASP A 403 -28.00 24.70 -45.90
N MET A 404 -27.57 24.57 -44.64
CA MET A 404 -26.76 25.58 -43.95
C MET A 404 -25.42 25.82 -44.65
N LEU A 405 -24.68 24.76 -44.99
CA LEU A 405 -23.39 24.86 -45.66
C LEU A 405 -23.53 25.41 -47.08
N THR A 406 -24.56 24.98 -47.82
CA THR A 406 -24.83 25.44 -49.19
C THR A 406 -25.22 26.92 -49.22
N ALA A 407 -26.06 27.37 -48.28
CA ALA A 407 -26.41 28.77 -48.13
C ALA A 407 -25.20 29.66 -47.77
N ALA A 408 -24.19 29.09 -47.10
CA ALA A 408 -22.91 29.75 -46.81
C ALA A 408 -21.88 29.64 -47.96
N GLY A 409 -22.21 29.00 -49.08
CA GLY A 409 -21.31 28.81 -50.22
C GLY A 409 -20.21 27.75 -50.02
N ILE A 410 -20.39 26.85 -49.06
CA ILE A 410 -19.41 25.81 -48.69
C ILE A 410 -19.77 24.50 -49.38
N THR A 411 -18.81 23.91 -50.11
CA THR A 411 -19.01 22.60 -50.74
C THR A 411 -19.02 21.50 -49.68
N TYR A 412 -20.14 20.80 -49.54
CA TYR A 412 -20.29 19.69 -48.58
C TYR A 412 -20.18 18.33 -49.28
N VAL A 413 -19.19 17.52 -48.88
CA VAL A 413 -18.91 16.20 -49.46
C VAL A 413 -19.10 15.13 -48.39
N THR A 414 -19.98 14.17 -48.64
CA THR A 414 -20.33 13.09 -47.72
C THR A 414 -19.87 11.74 -48.27
N ASP A 415 -19.38 10.87 -47.38
CA ASP A 415 -19.11 9.47 -47.68
C ASP A 415 -19.53 8.65 -46.46
N LEU A 416 -20.79 8.21 -46.50
CA LEU A 416 -21.45 7.54 -45.40
C LEU A 416 -21.64 6.07 -45.75
N ARG A 417 -21.12 5.15 -44.92
CA ARG A 417 -21.25 3.70 -45.13
C ARG A 417 -21.54 2.97 -43.83
N GLY A 418 -22.28 1.86 -43.94
CA GLY A 418 -22.65 0.99 -42.84
C GLY A 418 -24.12 1.12 -42.45
N GLU A 419 -24.54 0.38 -41.42
CA GLU A 419 -25.94 0.27 -41.01
C GLU A 419 -26.18 0.99 -39.67
N PRO A 420 -26.91 2.12 -39.64
CA PRO A 420 -27.18 2.88 -38.42
C PRO A 420 -27.98 2.13 -37.37
N ARG A 421 -28.78 1.14 -37.77
CA ARG A 421 -29.59 0.31 -36.85
C ARG A 421 -28.76 -0.49 -35.85
N LEU A 422 -27.45 -0.59 -36.10
CA LEU A 422 -26.49 -1.21 -35.18
C LEU A 422 -26.12 -0.30 -33.99
N LEU A 423 -26.51 0.98 -34.01
CA LEU A 423 -26.17 1.97 -32.99
C LEU A 423 -27.40 2.31 -32.15
N ASP A 424 -27.20 2.55 -30.86
CA ASP A 424 -28.22 3.08 -29.96
C ASP A 424 -28.54 4.55 -30.22
N GLU A 425 -29.72 4.99 -29.79
CA GLU A 425 -30.26 6.34 -30.03
C GLU A 425 -29.33 7.45 -29.53
N ASP A 426 -28.70 7.25 -28.37
CA ASP A 426 -27.73 8.18 -27.79
C ASP A 426 -26.52 8.36 -28.72
N THR A 427 -26.01 7.27 -29.30
CA THR A 427 -24.90 7.30 -30.27
C THR A 427 -25.32 8.00 -31.56
N LEU A 428 -26.51 7.70 -32.09
CA LEU A 428 -27.03 8.36 -33.30
C LEU A 428 -27.15 9.87 -33.10
N THR A 429 -27.73 10.28 -31.97
CA THR A 429 -27.89 11.69 -31.60
C THR A 429 -26.55 12.36 -31.42
N ALA A 430 -25.59 11.72 -30.74
CA ALA A 430 -24.25 12.27 -30.55
C ALA A 430 -23.51 12.50 -31.88
N ILE A 431 -23.58 11.55 -32.82
CA ILE A 431 -22.99 11.71 -34.16
C ILE A 431 -23.59 12.93 -34.85
N TYR A 432 -24.92 13.03 -34.88
CA TYR A 432 -25.59 14.15 -35.53
C TYR A 432 -25.19 15.49 -34.91
N ARG A 433 -25.19 15.59 -33.57
CA ARG A 433 -24.82 16.82 -32.85
C ARG A 433 -23.36 17.22 -33.11
N VAL A 434 -22.43 16.27 -33.17
CA VAL A 434 -21.04 16.56 -33.51
C VAL A 434 -20.91 17.09 -34.93
N VAL A 435 -21.63 16.52 -35.90
CA VAL A 435 -21.61 17.03 -37.29
C VAL A 435 -22.26 18.41 -37.38
N GLN A 436 -23.39 18.62 -36.71
CA GLN A 436 -24.10 19.90 -36.67
C GLN A 436 -23.24 21.02 -36.08
N GLU A 437 -22.61 20.77 -34.93
CA GLU A 437 -21.71 21.73 -34.28
C GLU A 437 -20.45 21.95 -35.12
N SER A 438 -19.92 20.91 -35.75
CA SER A 438 -18.79 21.05 -36.68
C SER A 438 -19.16 21.95 -37.86
N ALA A 439 -20.31 21.73 -38.52
CA ALA A 439 -20.78 22.56 -39.63
C ALA A 439 -21.01 24.01 -39.19
N THR A 440 -21.59 24.22 -38.01
CA THR A 440 -21.76 25.56 -37.42
C THR A 440 -20.42 26.24 -37.21
N ASN A 441 -19.41 25.52 -36.70
CA ASN A 441 -18.06 26.03 -36.53
C ASN A 441 -17.38 26.34 -37.87
N VAL A 442 -17.58 25.52 -38.92
CA VAL A 442 -17.07 25.82 -40.27
C VAL A 442 -17.67 27.14 -40.78
N VAL A 443 -19.00 27.29 -40.74
CA VAL A 443 -19.70 28.49 -41.22
C VAL A 443 -19.27 29.74 -40.47
N ARG A 444 -19.12 29.66 -39.15
CA ARG A 444 -18.84 30.83 -38.30
C ARG A 444 -17.36 31.19 -38.18
N HIS A 445 -16.46 30.21 -38.29
CA HIS A 445 -15.08 30.38 -37.81
C HIS A 445 -13.98 29.94 -38.78
N SER A 446 -14.22 29.03 -39.74
CA SER A 446 -13.10 28.43 -40.49
C SER A 446 -12.68 29.19 -41.75
N GLY A 447 -13.60 29.97 -42.36
CA GLY A 447 -13.36 30.56 -43.69
C GLY A 447 -13.17 29.50 -44.79
N ALA A 448 -13.60 28.26 -44.54
CA ALA A 448 -13.42 27.15 -45.47
C ALA A 448 -14.35 27.27 -46.69
N SER A 449 -13.89 26.72 -47.82
CA SER A 449 -14.71 26.55 -49.03
C SER A 449 -15.25 25.13 -49.18
N ARG A 450 -14.77 24.19 -48.36
CA ARG A 450 -15.15 22.77 -48.39
C ARG A 450 -15.14 22.13 -47.01
N MET A 451 -16.17 21.33 -46.74
CA MET A 451 -16.25 20.41 -45.61
C MET A 451 -16.47 18.98 -46.12
N THR A 452 -15.70 18.02 -45.60
CA THR A 452 -15.82 16.59 -45.91
C THR A 452 -16.25 15.84 -44.66
N LEU A 453 -17.30 15.05 -44.77
CA LEU A 453 -17.80 14.14 -43.74
C LEU A 453 -17.63 12.69 -44.20
N ARG A 454 -16.93 11.88 -43.42
CA ARG A 454 -16.92 10.42 -43.59
C ARG A 454 -17.47 9.74 -42.35
N LEU A 455 -18.42 8.85 -42.55
CA LEU A 455 -18.97 7.99 -41.50
C LEU A 455 -18.82 6.53 -41.90
N ARG A 456 -18.29 5.72 -40.99
CA ARG A 456 -18.17 4.27 -41.12
C ARG A 456 -18.81 3.60 -39.92
N ILE A 457 -19.87 2.85 -40.15
CA ILE A 457 -20.55 2.05 -39.15
C ILE A 457 -20.31 0.57 -39.47
N GLY A 458 -19.96 -0.22 -38.47
CA GLY A 458 -19.76 -1.65 -38.63
C GLY A 458 -19.64 -2.36 -37.30
N VAL A 459 -19.27 -3.63 -37.34
CA VAL A 459 -19.05 -4.47 -36.16
C VAL A 459 -17.57 -4.81 -36.09
N ARG A 460 -16.99 -4.74 -34.89
CA ARG A 460 -15.66 -5.29 -34.57
C ARG A 460 -15.81 -6.33 -33.46
N ASP A 461 -14.72 -7.01 -33.10
CA ASP A 461 -14.69 -8.07 -32.07
C ASP A 461 -15.31 -7.67 -30.71
N SER A 462 -15.45 -6.37 -30.47
CA SER A 462 -15.98 -5.74 -29.25
C SER A 462 -17.37 -5.10 -29.44
N GLY A 463 -18.10 -5.43 -30.51
CA GLY A 463 -19.45 -4.94 -30.81
C GLY A 463 -19.53 -3.87 -31.91
N PRO A 464 -20.71 -3.24 -32.09
CA PRO A 464 -20.90 -2.19 -33.08
C PRO A 464 -20.06 -0.94 -32.80
N VAL A 465 -19.47 -0.39 -33.86
CA VAL A 465 -18.57 0.77 -33.81
C VAL A 465 -18.93 1.76 -34.91
N ALA A 466 -18.85 3.05 -34.57
CA ALA A 466 -18.95 4.15 -35.51
C ALA A 466 -17.64 4.96 -35.51
N ILE A 467 -17.08 5.19 -36.71
CA ILE A 467 -15.93 6.06 -36.92
C ILE A 467 -16.41 7.25 -37.75
N LEU A 468 -16.30 8.42 -37.16
CA LEU A 468 -16.65 9.70 -37.75
C LEU A 468 -15.37 10.50 -38.02
N ASP A 469 -15.20 10.98 -39.25
CA ASP A 469 -14.06 11.76 -39.70
C ASP A 469 -14.58 13.02 -40.42
N ILE A 470 -14.32 14.19 -39.84
CA ILE A 470 -14.76 15.48 -40.34
C ILE A 470 -13.52 16.32 -40.65
N ARG A 471 -13.48 16.88 -41.87
CA ARG A 471 -12.38 17.74 -42.33
C ARG A 471 -12.92 19.01 -42.96
N ASP A 472 -12.30 20.13 -42.68
CA ASP A 472 -12.48 21.36 -43.45
C ASP A 472 -11.15 21.82 -44.05
N ASN A 473 -11.21 22.72 -45.03
CA ASN A 473 -10.04 23.32 -45.68
C ASN A 473 -9.84 24.80 -45.31
N GLY A 474 -10.28 25.21 -44.12
CA GLY A 474 -10.19 26.58 -43.64
C GLY A 474 -8.83 26.95 -43.07
N THR A 475 -8.80 27.99 -42.22
CA THR A 475 -7.55 28.50 -41.61
C THR A 475 -7.06 27.70 -40.39
N GLY A 476 -7.77 26.62 -40.03
CA GLY A 476 -7.51 25.84 -38.81
C GLY A 476 -7.69 26.66 -37.52
N LEU A 477 -7.13 26.19 -36.41
CA LEU A 477 -7.21 26.85 -35.09
C LEU A 477 -6.27 28.07 -34.93
N SER A 478 -5.63 28.55 -36.01
CA SER A 478 -4.49 29.49 -35.93
C SER A 478 -4.82 30.98 -36.18
N ALA A 479 -6.10 31.37 -36.26
CA ALA A 479 -6.46 32.79 -36.37
C ALA A 479 -6.69 33.43 -34.98
N GLN A 480 -5.84 34.41 -34.65
CA GLN A 480 -5.76 35.28 -33.45
C GLN A 480 -6.99 35.41 -32.51
N PRO A 481 -6.76 35.64 -31.20
CA PRO A 481 -7.83 35.91 -30.23
C PRO A 481 -8.54 37.23 -30.56
N ARG A 482 -9.70 37.16 -31.21
CA ARG A 482 -10.62 38.30 -31.33
C ARG A 482 -11.36 38.48 -30.00
N PRO A 483 -11.59 39.74 -29.56
CA PRO A 483 -12.13 40.01 -28.24
C PRO A 483 -13.56 39.47 -28.14
N ALA A 484 -13.85 38.90 -26.98
CA ALA A 484 -15.16 38.44 -26.57
C ALA A 484 -16.23 39.48 -26.91
N ARG A 485 -17.26 39.07 -27.66
CA ARG A 485 -18.67 39.48 -27.52
C ARG A 485 -19.49 38.91 -28.67
N THR A 486 -19.96 37.67 -28.47
CA THR A 486 -21.34 37.20 -28.68
C THR A 486 -21.43 35.78 -28.10
N ASP A 487 -22.51 35.49 -27.40
CA ASP A 487 -22.71 34.33 -26.53
C ASP A 487 -22.31 32.97 -27.15
N GLY A 488 -21.47 32.20 -26.45
CA GLY A 488 -21.25 30.76 -26.70
C GLY A 488 -19.87 30.33 -27.24
N GLY A 489 -19.00 31.25 -27.66
CA GLY A 489 -17.69 30.94 -28.27
C GLY A 489 -16.68 30.34 -27.27
N GLY A 490 -16.55 29.01 -27.29
CA GLY A 490 -15.60 28.25 -26.45
C GLY A 490 -16.20 26.96 -25.86
N ARG A 491 -17.54 26.84 -25.82
CA ARG A 491 -18.23 25.65 -25.28
C ARG A 491 -18.51 24.56 -26.31
N GLY A 492 -18.53 24.87 -27.61
CA GLY A 492 -18.88 23.91 -28.67
C GLY A 492 -17.95 22.70 -28.75
N LEU A 493 -16.63 22.92 -28.81
CA LEU A 493 -15.63 21.84 -28.84
C LEU A 493 -15.62 21.03 -27.54
N GLN A 494 -15.73 21.70 -26.38
CA GLN A 494 -15.80 21.04 -25.07
C GLN A 494 -17.06 20.18 -24.97
N GLY A 495 -18.22 20.70 -25.37
CA GLY A 495 -19.48 19.97 -25.37
C GLY A 495 -19.48 18.77 -26.32
N MET A 496 -18.82 18.86 -27.48
CA MET A 496 -18.59 17.70 -28.35
C MET A 496 -17.71 16.65 -27.67
N SER A 497 -16.60 17.06 -27.06
CA SER A 497 -15.70 16.15 -26.34
C SER A 497 -16.38 15.45 -25.17
N ASP A 498 -17.11 16.20 -24.35
CA ASP A 498 -17.83 15.70 -23.17
C ASP A 498 -18.91 14.70 -23.60
N ARG A 499 -19.66 15.00 -24.67
CA ARG A 499 -20.68 14.10 -25.22
C ARG A 499 -20.10 12.78 -25.69
N ILE A 500 -19.01 12.81 -26.46
CA ILE A 500 -18.35 11.60 -26.95
C ILE A 500 -17.75 10.79 -25.79
N THR A 501 -17.13 11.46 -24.82
CA THR A 501 -16.49 10.81 -23.67
C THR A 501 -17.53 10.18 -22.74
N ALA A 502 -18.67 10.84 -22.53
CA ALA A 502 -19.78 10.29 -21.73
C ALA A 502 -20.31 8.98 -22.32
N LEU A 503 -20.35 8.85 -23.66
CA LEU A 503 -20.72 7.60 -24.32
C LEU A 503 -19.59 6.54 -24.32
N GLY A 504 -18.42 6.83 -23.75
CA GLY A 504 -17.27 5.93 -23.76
C GLY A 504 -16.51 5.93 -25.09
N GLY A 505 -16.76 6.93 -25.93
CA GLY A 505 -16.06 7.16 -27.19
C GLY A 505 -14.74 7.90 -27.02
N LEU A 506 -14.02 8.05 -28.12
CA LEU A 506 -12.76 8.77 -28.21
C LEU A 506 -12.91 9.94 -29.18
N PHE A 507 -12.60 11.14 -28.70
CA PHE A 507 -12.65 12.39 -29.44
C PHE A 507 -11.23 12.90 -29.67
N ARG A 508 -10.87 13.20 -30.92
CA ARG A 508 -9.56 13.77 -31.26
C ARG A 508 -9.72 14.88 -32.28
N ILE A 509 -9.09 16.01 -32.02
CA ILE A 509 -8.95 17.11 -32.96
C ILE A 509 -7.47 17.22 -33.32
N ARG A 510 -7.19 17.42 -34.60
CA ARG A 510 -5.85 17.70 -35.11
C ARG A 510 -5.93 18.91 -36.03
N PRO A 511 -5.14 19.97 -35.81
CA PRO A 511 -4.95 20.99 -36.82
C PRO A 511 -4.21 20.36 -38.01
N GLU A 512 -4.67 20.66 -39.23
CA GLU A 512 -3.95 20.33 -40.46
C GLU A 512 -3.39 21.64 -41.06
N PRO A 513 -2.35 21.57 -41.93
CA PRO A 513 -1.79 22.77 -42.59
C PRO A 513 -2.84 23.62 -43.33
N VAL A 514 -3.92 22.97 -43.77
CA VAL A 514 -5.10 23.61 -44.36
C VAL A 514 -6.32 23.04 -43.64
N GLY A 515 -6.81 23.75 -42.63
CA GLY A 515 -8.07 23.46 -41.92
C GLY A 515 -7.94 22.62 -40.65
N LEU A 516 -9.03 21.94 -40.29
CA LEU A 516 -9.15 21.12 -39.08
C LEU A 516 -9.54 19.69 -39.43
N HIS A 517 -8.99 18.72 -38.71
CA HIS A 517 -9.38 17.33 -38.76
C HIS A 517 -9.92 16.86 -37.41
N LEU A 518 -11.21 16.54 -37.37
CA LEU A 518 -11.89 15.96 -36.21
C LEU A 518 -12.16 14.48 -36.47
N ARG A 519 -11.76 13.63 -35.53
CA ARG A 519 -11.99 12.19 -35.56
C ARG A 519 -12.65 11.73 -34.27
N VAL A 520 -13.74 11.00 -34.42
CA VAL A 520 -14.53 10.43 -33.33
C VAL A 520 -14.67 8.93 -33.53
N LEU A 521 -14.50 8.19 -32.45
CA LEU A 521 -14.78 6.76 -32.35
C LEU A 521 -15.86 6.58 -31.28
N LEU A 522 -16.99 5.99 -31.63
CA LEU A 522 -18.04 5.61 -30.70
C LEU A 522 -18.24 4.09 -30.76
N ARG A 523 -18.52 3.48 -29.61
CA ARG A 523 -18.92 2.08 -29.51
C ARG A 523 -20.34 2.06 -28.98
N SER A 524 -21.24 1.39 -29.68
CA SER A 524 -22.61 1.21 -29.21
C SER A 524 -22.61 0.25 -28.03
N THR A 525 -23.34 0.60 -26.97
CA THR A 525 -23.53 -0.26 -25.80
C THR A 525 -24.60 -1.34 -26.00
N SER A 526 -25.36 -1.32 -27.10
CA SER A 526 -26.38 -2.32 -27.40
C SER A 526 -26.01 -3.17 -28.62
N ALA A 527 -25.94 -4.49 -28.41
CA ALA A 527 -26.51 -5.42 -29.38
C ALA A 527 -28.03 -5.23 -29.29
N GLY A 528 -28.68 -4.83 -30.38
CA GLY A 528 -30.07 -4.38 -30.39
C GLY A 528 -31.02 -5.30 -29.65
N SER A 529 -31.58 -4.82 -28.53
CA SER A 529 -32.85 -5.29 -27.99
C SER A 529 -33.97 -4.79 -28.90
N GLY A 530 -34.17 -5.46 -30.04
CA GLY A 530 -35.14 -5.04 -31.04
C GLY A 530 -35.38 -5.99 -32.20
N ILE A 531 -34.91 -7.25 -32.12
CA ILE A 531 -35.39 -8.29 -33.04
C ILE A 531 -36.64 -8.90 -32.40
N GLY A 532 -37.78 -8.32 -32.74
CA GLY A 532 -39.08 -8.97 -32.57
C GLY A 532 -39.03 -10.33 -33.27
N ASN A 533 -39.25 -11.38 -32.50
CA ASN A 533 -39.38 -12.76 -32.92
C ASN A 533 -40.56 -12.88 -33.90
N PHE A 534 -40.29 -12.78 -35.21
CA PHE A 534 -41.25 -13.20 -36.23
C PHE A 534 -40.93 -14.65 -36.64
N PRO A 535 -41.87 -15.59 -36.48
CA PRO A 535 -41.68 -16.95 -36.95
C PRO A 535 -41.66 -16.97 -38.48
N ILE A 536 -40.66 -17.62 -39.07
CA ILE A 536 -40.67 -17.99 -40.49
C ILE A 536 -41.58 -19.23 -40.61
N PRO A 537 -42.70 -19.17 -41.35
CA PRO A 537 -43.42 -20.39 -41.70
C PRO A 537 -42.73 -21.06 -42.89
N GLY A 538 -42.30 -22.30 -42.68
CA GLY A 538 -42.10 -23.34 -43.67
C GLY A 538 -41.30 -23.01 -44.94
N GLN A 539 -40.08 -23.52 -45.01
CA GLN A 539 -39.58 -24.31 -46.14
C GLN A 539 -38.31 -25.07 -45.74
#